data_AF-A0ABC8M2A3-F1
#
_entry.id   AF-A0ABC8M2A3-F1
#
_cell.length_a   1.000
_cell.length_b   1.000
_cell.length_c   1.000
_cell.angle_alpha   90.00
_cell.angle_beta   90.00
_cell.angle_gamma   90.00
#
_symmetry.space_group_name_H-M   'P 1'
#
loop_
_entity.id
_entity.type
_entity.pdbx_description
1 polymer ?
#
loop_
_entity_poly.entity_id
_entity_poly.type
_entity_poly.pdbx_seq_one_letter_code
_entity_poly.pdbx_strand_id
1 'polypeptide(L)'
;MALLLHRLSLSTLFFLSLTTTTLSTVYELFPKYGLPSGLLPDSVTDFTLSDDGRFVVYLSKSCEIEFDYLVRYDKTVTGRIGYGAITELKGIQVKRVFMWFDVDEIKVDLPPSDSIYFKVGFINKKLGIEQFKTVHSCGVSGSCGGSWKSFFLQLLGMTNEAEMLITE
;
A
#
# COMPACT_ATOMS: atom_id res chain seq x y z
N MET A 1 37.23 -59.70 -18.85
CA MET A 1 37.46 -58.32 -18.38
C MET A 1 36.10 -57.70 -18.10
N ALA A 2 35.77 -57.59 -16.82
CA ALA A 2 34.52 -57.02 -16.31
C ALA A 2 34.69 -55.50 -16.13
N LEU A 3 33.75 -54.69 -16.62
CA LEU A 3 33.48 -53.32 -16.13
C LEU A 3 32.03 -52.99 -16.57
N LEU A 4 31.00 -53.10 -15.72
CA LEU A 4 30.61 -52.34 -14.53
C LEU A 4 29.38 -51.46 -14.85
N LEU A 5 28.23 -51.90 -14.34
CA LEU A 5 27.01 -51.11 -14.21
C LEU A 5 27.30 -49.91 -13.31
N HIS A 6 26.92 -48.69 -13.70
CA HIS A 6 26.74 -47.58 -12.75
C HIS A 6 25.42 -46.86 -13.00
N ARG A 7 24.47 -47.19 -12.13
CA ARG A 7 23.21 -46.48 -11.88
C ARG A 7 23.54 -45.08 -11.40
N LEU A 8 23.24 -44.04 -12.17
CA LEU A 8 23.13 -42.69 -11.61
C LEU A 8 21.66 -42.37 -11.39
N SER A 9 21.25 -42.57 -10.14
CA SER A 9 20.04 -42.03 -9.54
C SER A 9 20.07 -40.51 -9.67
N LEU A 10 19.19 -39.94 -10.50
CA LEU A 10 19.03 -38.49 -10.59
C LEU A 10 18.11 -38.04 -9.45
N SER A 11 18.67 -38.00 -8.24
CA SER A 11 18.03 -37.37 -7.10
C SER A 11 18.20 -35.86 -7.26
N THR A 12 17.26 -35.20 -7.95
CA THR A 12 17.19 -33.73 -7.98
C THR A 12 16.80 -33.25 -6.60
N LEU A 13 17.80 -32.94 -5.77
CA LEU A 13 17.61 -32.17 -4.56
C LEU A 13 17.24 -30.75 -4.98
N PHE A 14 15.94 -30.47 -4.98
CA PHE A 14 15.43 -29.11 -5.03
C PHE A 14 15.80 -28.44 -3.71
N PHE A 15 16.97 -27.81 -3.67
CA PHE A 15 17.33 -26.91 -2.58
C PHE A 15 16.39 -25.71 -2.67
N LEU A 16 15.33 -25.71 -1.87
CA LEU A 16 14.59 -24.49 -1.56
C LEU A 16 15.56 -23.61 -0.77
N SER A 17 16.29 -22.74 -1.46
CA SER A 17 17.05 -21.68 -0.80
C SER A 17 16.03 -20.72 -0.21
N LEU A 18 15.59 -21.00 1.01
CA LEU A 18 14.91 -20.01 1.82
C LEU A 18 15.95 -18.96 2.17
N THR A 19 16.01 -17.90 1.37
CA THR A 19 16.71 -16.68 1.76
C THR A 19 15.94 -16.10 2.93
N THR A 20 16.28 -16.52 4.15
CA THR A 20 16.02 -15.77 5.37
C THR A 20 16.87 -14.51 5.31
N THR A 21 16.46 -13.59 4.44
CA THR A 21 16.83 -12.19 4.51
C THR A 21 16.36 -11.73 5.88
N THR A 22 17.29 -11.22 6.68
CA THR A 22 17.01 -10.38 7.86
C THR A 22 15.65 -9.73 7.71
N LEU A 23 14.68 -9.97 8.62
CA LEU A 23 13.27 -9.59 8.51
C LEU A 23 13.13 -8.07 8.26
N SER A 24 13.38 -7.66 7.02
CA SER A 24 13.26 -6.28 6.58
C SER A 24 11.77 -6.09 6.51
N THR A 25 11.26 -5.33 7.47
CA THR A 25 9.83 -5.05 7.55
C THR A 25 9.39 -4.40 6.24
N VAL A 26 8.12 -4.55 5.88
CA VAL A 26 7.58 -3.92 4.67
C VAL A 26 7.85 -2.40 4.63
N TYR A 27 7.89 -1.76 5.80
CA TYR A 27 8.19 -0.35 5.99
C TYR A 27 9.63 0.03 5.60
N GLU A 28 10.59 -0.90 5.70
CA GLU A 28 11.96 -0.70 5.23
C GLU A 28 12.13 -1.05 3.75
N LEU A 29 11.26 -1.91 3.21
CA LEU A 29 11.29 -2.31 1.82
C LEU A 29 10.82 -1.17 0.90
N PHE A 30 9.69 -0.53 1.22
CA PHE A 30 9.09 0.50 0.37
C PHE A 30 10.06 1.66 0.02
N PRO A 31 10.84 2.21 0.97
CA PRO A 31 11.83 3.24 0.66
C PRO A 31 12.90 2.80 -0.35
N LYS A 32 13.27 1.51 -0.37
CA LYS A 32 14.24 0.98 -1.36
C LYS A 32 13.70 1.03 -2.79
N TYR A 33 12.38 1.03 -2.93
CA TYR A 33 11.68 1.21 -4.20
C TYR A 33 11.22 2.66 -4.41
N GLY A 34 11.71 3.63 -3.63
CA GLY A 34 11.32 5.04 -3.76
C GLY A 34 9.90 5.34 -3.29
N LEU A 35 9.29 4.45 -2.51
CA LEU A 35 7.95 4.62 -1.95
C LEU A 35 8.04 5.03 -0.47
N PRO A 36 7.09 5.82 0.05
CA PRO A 36 7.10 6.18 1.46
C PRO A 36 6.84 4.98 2.36
N SER A 37 7.43 4.97 3.55
CA SER A 37 7.35 3.84 4.49
C SER A 37 5.95 3.65 5.10
N GLY A 38 5.18 4.72 5.29
CA GLY A 38 3.86 4.73 5.92
C GLY A 38 2.67 4.49 4.99
N LEU A 39 2.87 3.77 3.87
CA LEU A 39 1.75 3.38 2.99
C LEU A 39 0.85 2.30 3.60
N LEU A 40 1.32 1.58 4.61
CA LEU A 40 0.58 0.53 5.29
C LEU A 40 0.40 0.87 6.78
N PRO A 41 -0.68 0.42 7.41
CA PRO A 41 -0.88 0.57 8.85
C PRO A 41 0.18 -0.19 9.65
N ASP A 42 0.34 0.12 10.93
CA ASP A 42 1.20 -0.59 11.89
C ASP A 42 0.77 -2.04 12.20
N SER A 43 -0.41 -2.45 11.72
CA SER A 43 -1.05 -3.73 12.04
C SER A 43 -0.57 -4.90 11.18
N VAL A 44 0.51 -4.73 10.42
CA VAL A 44 1.13 -5.76 9.58
C VAL A 44 1.76 -6.83 10.45
N THR A 45 1.34 -8.08 10.25
CA THR A 45 1.83 -9.25 10.99
C THR A 45 2.83 -10.06 10.18
N ASP A 46 2.68 -10.09 8.86
CA ASP A 46 3.54 -10.88 7.99
C ASP A 46 3.61 -10.28 6.58
N PHE A 47 4.68 -10.59 5.85
CA PHE A 47 4.98 -10.05 4.53
C PHE A 47 5.77 -11.03 3.69
N THR A 48 5.37 -11.17 2.42
CA THR A 48 6.10 -11.97 1.43
C THR A 48 6.35 -11.13 0.18
N LEU A 49 7.53 -11.32 -0.43
CA LEU A 49 7.93 -10.71 -1.69
C LEU A 49 8.49 -11.79 -2.62
N SER A 50 7.99 -11.82 -3.84
CA SER A 50 8.50 -12.67 -4.93
C SER A 50 9.57 -11.91 -5.72
N ASP A 51 10.47 -12.65 -6.38
CA ASP A 51 11.57 -12.08 -7.17
C ASP A 51 11.11 -11.15 -8.31
N ASP A 52 9.87 -11.32 -8.78
CA ASP A 52 9.31 -10.51 -9.86
C ASP A 52 8.50 -9.29 -9.39
N GLY A 53 8.60 -8.99 -8.08
CA GLY A 53 8.03 -7.82 -7.43
C GLY A 53 6.62 -8.04 -6.86
N ARG A 54 5.99 -9.21 -7.06
CA ARG A 54 4.70 -9.48 -6.42
C ARG A 54 4.86 -9.61 -4.92
N PHE A 55 3.98 -8.98 -4.16
CA PHE A 55 3.99 -9.06 -2.71
C PHE A 55 2.61 -9.40 -2.14
N VAL A 56 2.62 -9.98 -0.94
CA VAL A 56 1.44 -10.17 -0.10
C VAL A 56 1.77 -9.68 1.31
N VAL A 57 0.93 -8.79 1.83
CA VAL A 57 1.00 -8.28 3.21
C VAL A 57 -0.20 -8.82 3.96
N TYR A 58 0.04 -9.33 5.16
CA TYR A 58 -1.00 -9.79 6.07
C TYR A 58 -1.12 -8.82 7.25
N LEU A 59 -2.34 -8.36 7.51
CA LEU A 59 -2.70 -7.55 8.66
C LEU A 59 -3.41 -8.43 9.69
N SER A 60 -3.20 -8.13 10.97
CA SER A 60 -3.91 -8.79 12.08
C SER A 60 -5.44 -8.66 11.97
N LYS A 61 -5.91 -7.54 11.44
CA LYS A 61 -7.33 -7.20 11.25
C LYS A 61 -7.50 -6.22 10.08
N SER A 62 -8.70 -6.18 9.50
CA SER A 62 -9.06 -5.09 8.59
C SER A 62 -8.95 -3.76 9.33
N CYS A 63 -8.50 -2.74 8.62
CA CYS A 63 -8.11 -1.47 9.20
C CYS A 63 -8.74 -0.30 8.46
N GLU A 64 -9.21 0.72 9.16
CA GLU A 64 -9.63 1.98 8.56
C GLU A 64 -8.80 3.12 9.14
N ILE A 65 -8.22 3.95 8.27
CA ILE A 65 -7.41 5.11 8.64
C ILE A 65 -7.99 6.35 7.96
N GLU A 66 -8.12 7.43 8.71
CA GLU A 66 -8.56 8.73 8.22
C GLU A 66 -7.34 9.58 7.83
N PHE A 67 -7.16 9.78 6.53
CA PHE A 67 -6.26 10.79 5.95
C PHE A 67 -7.11 12.00 5.51
N ASP A 68 -6.79 12.63 4.38
CA ASP A 68 -7.75 13.52 3.68
C ASP A 68 -9.08 12.82 3.34
N TYR A 69 -9.05 11.48 3.30
CA TYR A 69 -10.20 10.62 3.09
C TYR A 69 -10.08 9.36 3.93
N LEU A 70 -11.21 8.69 4.17
CA LEU A 70 -11.22 7.39 4.84
C LEU A 70 -10.69 6.30 3.90
N VAL A 71 -9.62 5.63 4.32
CA VAL A 71 -8.98 4.52 3.61
C VAL A 71 -9.19 3.24 4.40
N ARG A 72 -9.67 2.20 3.74
CA ARG A 72 -9.84 0.85 4.29
C ARG A 72 -8.80 -0.09 3.71
N TYR A 73 -8.14 -0.82 4.60
CA TYR A 73 -7.23 -1.91 4.30
C TYR A 73 -7.91 -3.22 4.71
N ASP A 74 -7.90 -4.18 3.80
CA ASP A 74 -8.32 -5.54 4.09
C ASP A 74 -7.23 -6.30 4.86
N LYS A 75 -7.58 -7.46 5.42
CA LYS A 75 -6.63 -8.33 6.13
C LYS A 75 -5.47 -8.80 5.24
N THR A 76 -5.68 -8.83 3.94
CA THR A 76 -4.67 -9.25 2.97
C THR A 76 -4.59 -8.19 1.89
N VAL A 77 -3.42 -7.60 1.74
CA VAL A 77 -3.11 -6.62 0.70
C VAL A 77 -2.12 -7.25 -0.26
N THR A 78 -2.42 -7.20 -1.55
CA THR A 78 -1.54 -7.76 -2.59
C THR A 78 -1.22 -6.70 -3.62
N GLY A 79 -0.07 -6.81 -4.25
CA GLY A 79 0.28 -5.95 -5.37
C GLY A 79 1.60 -6.35 -5.99
N ARG A 80 2.07 -5.55 -6.92
CA ARG A 80 3.37 -5.69 -7.55
C ARG A 80 4.16 -4.40 -7.40
N ILE A 81 5.26 -4.47 -6.65
CA ILE A 81 6.14 -3.33 -6.39
C ILE A 81 7.12 -3.13 -7.55
N GLY A 82 7.30 -1.88 -7.92
CA GLY A 82 8.33 -1.39 -8.83
C GLY A 82 8.91 -0.09 -8.30
N TYR A 83 9.97 0.40 -8.93
CA TYR A 83 10.55 1.68 -8.52
C TYR A 83 9.55 2.82 -8.74
N GLY A 84 9.20 3.52 -7.66
CA GLY A 84 8.25 4.62 -7.62
C GLY A 84 6.77 4.23 -7.74
N ALA A 85 6.44 2.93 -7.77
CA ALA A 85 5.06 2.50 -8.03
C ALA A 85 4.69 1.14 -7.38
N ILE A 86 3.42 0.99 -7.06
CA ILE A 86 2.75 -0.28 -6.76
C ILE A 86 1.61 -0.44 -7.74
N THR A 87 1.63 -1.53 -8.50
CA THR A 87 0.63 -1.90 -9.50
C THR A 87 -0.14 -3.14 -9.08
N GLU A 88 -1.22 -3.47 -9.78
CA GLU A 88 -2.02 -4.68 -9.51
C GLU A 88 -2.51 -4.76 -8.05
N LEU A 89 -2.75 -3.59 -7.44
CA LEU A 89 -3.03 -3.45 -6.02
C LEU A 89 -4.46 -3.95 -5.71
N LYS A 90 -4.58 -4.74 -4.64
CA LYS A 90 -5.85 -5.23 -4.10
C LYS A 90 -5.82 -5.20 -2.57
N GLY A 91 -7.00 -5.02 -1.98
CA GLY A 91 -7.18 -4.94 -0.53
C GLY A 91 -7.04 -3.53 0.05
N ILE A 92 -6.98 -2.49 -0.79
CA ILE A 92 -7.01 -1.09 -0.35
C ILE A 92 -8.16 -0.37 -1.04
N GLN A 93 -8.98 0.31 -0.25
CA GLN A 93 -10.17 1.03 -0.72
C GLN A 93 -10.24 2.42 -0.12
N VAL A 94 -10.79 3.37 -0.88
CA VAL A 94 -11.05 4.73 -0.42
C VAL A 94 -12.54 5.01 -0.41
N LYS A 95 -13.01 5.77 0.58
CA LYS A 95 -14.41 6.21 0.65
C LYS A 95 -14.61 7.51 -0.14
N ARG A 96 -15.64 7.56 -0.97
CA ARG A 96 -16.07 8.76 -1.73
C ARG A 96 -17.59 8.80 -1.80
N VAL A 97 -18.20 9.95 -1.47
CA VAL A 97 -19.64 10.24 -1.65
C VAL A 97 -20.51 9.00 -1.34
N PHE A 98 -20.27 8.40 -0.17
CA PHE A 98 -20.93 7.20 0.38
C PHE A 98 -20.48 5.80 -0.09
N MET A 99 -19.73 5.65 -1.17
CA MET A 99 -19.27 4.36 -1.69
C MET A 99 -17.76 4.11 -1.45
N TRP A 100 -17.38 2.83 -1.41
CA TRP A 100 -15.99 2.39 -1.36
C TRP A 100 -15.49 2.10 -2.77
N PHE A 101 -14.27 2.53 -3.08
CA PHE A 101 -13.65 2.33 -4.39
C PHE A 101 -12.26 1.73 -4.22
N ASP A 102 -11.95 0.72 -5.02
CA ASP A 102 -10.65 0.06 -5.00
C ASP A 102 -9.53 0.99 -5.51
N VAL A 103 -8.38 0.91 -4.85
CA VAL A 103 -7.15 1.53 -5.33
C VAL A 103 -6.39 0.48 -6.13
N ASP A 104 -6.24 0.72 -7.43
CA ASP A 104 -5.58 -0.21 -8.36
C ASP A 104 -4.07 0.03 -8.47
N GLU A 105 -3.62 1.27 -8.20
CA GLU A 105 -2.23 1.67 -8.36
C GLU A 105 -1.86 2.82 -7.42
N ILE A 106 -0.62 2.81 -6.92
CA ILE A 106 -0.01 3.90 -6.17
C ILE A 106 1.29 4.31 -6.86
N LYS A 107 1.51 5.60 -7.09
CA LYS A 107 2.70 6.14 -7.77
C LYS A 107 3.25 7.36 -7.05
N VAL A 108 4.56 7.55 -7.06
CA VAL A 108 5.19 8.82 -6.69
C VAL A 108 5.78 9.50 -7.92
N ASP A 109 5.89 10.83 -7.89
CA ASP A 109 6.64 11.55 -8.91
C ASP A 109 8.13 11.19 -8.84
N LEU A 110 8.79 11.09 -10.01
CA LEU A 110 10.22 10.85 -10.15
C LEU A 110 10.86 12.01 -10.94
N PRO A 111 11.84 12.76 -10.40
CA PRO A 111 12.47 12.61 -9.08
C PRO A 111 11.50 12.86 -7.92
N PRO A 112 11.78 12.36 -6.70
CA PRO A 112 10.84 12.40 -5.56
C PRO A 112 10.33 13.82 -5.32
N SER A 113 9.07 14.05 -5.67
CA SER A 113 8.34 15.29 -5.37
C SER A 113 7.55 15.12 -4.07
N ASP A 114 6.79 16.15 -3.70
CA ASP A 114 5.95 16.15 -2.51
C ASP A 114 4.58 15.48 -2.75
N SER A 115 4.44 14.69 -3.82
CA SER A 115 3.16 14.20 -4.31
C SER A 115 3.14 12.71 -4.59
N ILE A 116 2.03 12.08 -4.20
CA ILE A 116 1.71 10.67 -4.44
C ILE A 116 0.34 10.56 -5.09
N TYR A 117 0.20 9.61 -6.01
CA TYR A 117 -0.99 9.42 -6.84
C TYR A 117 -1.61 8.07 -6.57
N PHE A 118 -2.90 8.07 -6.28
CA PHE A 118 -3.72 6.88 -6.07
C PHE A 118 -4.66 6.75 -7.25
N LYS A 119 -4.54 5.66 -8.00
CA LYS A 119 -5.44 5.33 -9.10
C LYS A 119 -6.63 4.56 -8.57
N VAL A 120 -7.82 5.09 -8.82
CA VAL A 120 -9.10 4.55 -8.36
C VAL A 120 -9.97 4.36 -9.60
N GLY A 121 -9.99 3.14 -10.14
CA GLY A 121 -10.58 2.87 -11.44
C GLY A 121 -9.92 3.70 -12.55
N PHE A 122 -10.68 4.61 -13.17
CA PHE A 122 -10.20 5.47 -14.26
C PHE A 122 -9.68 6.85 -13.80
N ILE A 123 -9.73 7.14 -12.50
CA ILE A 123 -9.40 8.46 -11.95
C ILE A 123 -8.09 8.38 -11.17
N ASN A 124 -7.23 9.39 -11.31
CA ASN A 124 -6.03 9.55 -10.49
C ASN A 124 -6.26 10.63 -9.45
N LYS A 125 -5.94 10.35 -8.19
CA LYS A 125 -6.00 11.33 -7.11
C LYS A 125 -4.60 11.66 -6.63
N LYS A 126 -4.25 12.94 -6.69
CA LYS A 126 -3.04 13.51 -6.09
C LYS A 126 -3.24 13.76 -4.60
N LEU A 127 -2.29 13.32 -3.79
CA LEU A 127 -2.19 13.53 -2.34
C LEU A 127 -0.78 14.01 -1.97
N GLY A 128 -0.65 14.66 -0.82
CA GLY A 128 0.65 15.08 -0.29
C GLY A 128 1.41 13.90 0.30
N ILE A 129 2.70 13.75 -0.04
CA ILE A 129 3.52 12.62 0.41
C ILE A 129 3.76 12.62 1.92
N GLU A 130 3.69 13.79 2.57
CA GLU A 130 3.94 13.96 4.01
C GLU A 130 3.08 13.05 4.89
N GLN A 131 1.83 12.83 4.48
CA GLN A 131 0.87 11.98 5.22
C GLN A 131 1.30 10.51 5.27
N PHE A 132 2.17 10.08 4.36
CA PHE A 132 2.62 8.70 4.22
C PHE A 132 4.04 8.48 4.72
N LYS A 133 4.74 9.50 5.22
CA LYS A 133 6.10 9.33 5.77
C LYS A 133 6.10 8.60 7.12
N THR A 134 5.00 8.68 7.86
CA THR A 134 4.84 8.04 9.15
C THR A 134 3.89 6.86 9.05
N VAL A 135 4.22 5.75 9.71
CA VAL A 135 3.32 4.60 9.83
C VAL A 135 2.16 4.97 10.75
N HIS A 136 0.93 4.76 10.27
CA HIS A 136 -0.28 5.09 11.02
C HIS A 136 -0.80 3.89 11.80
N SER A 137 -1.24 4.14 13.03
CA SER A 137 -1.82 3.09 13.85
C SER A 137 -3.22 2.69 13.40
N CYS A 138 -3.51 1.40 13.47
CA CYS A 138 -4.82 0.88 13.14
C CYS A 138 -5.86 1.18 14.23
N GLY A 139 -6.40 2.41 14.18
CA GLY A 139 -7.44 2.90 15.09
C GLY A 139 -8.84 2.41 14.71
N VAL A 140 -9.65 2.11 15.72
CA VAL A 140 -11.11 2.00 15.53
C VAL A 140 -11.63 3.38 15.12
N SER A 141 -12.31 3.46 13.99
CA SER A 141 -13.14 4.62 13.65
C SER A 141 -14.16 4.83 14.76
N GLY A 142 -13.85 5.71 15.72
CA GLY A 142 -14.69 6.04 16.86
C GLY A 142 -14.11 5.65 18.23
N SER A 143 -13.04 6.32 18.68
CA SER A 143 -12.97 6.96 20.01
C SER A 143 -11.63 7.65 20.19
N CYS A 144 -11.56 8.92 19.80
CA CYS A 144 -10.81 9.90 20.58
C CYS A 144 -11.77 11.07 20.80
N GLY A 145 -12.34 11.14 21.99
CA GLY A 145 -13.12 12.29 22.45
C GLY A 145 -12.24 13.53 22.38
N GLY A 146 -12.44 14.33 21.33
CA GLY A 146 -11.71 15.55 21.06
C GLY A 146 -12.36 16.31 19.90
N SER A 147 -13.29 17.21 20.24
CA SER A 147 -13.71 18.34 19.40
C SER A 147 -14.41 18.05 18.05
N TRP A 148 -15.57 17.39 18.11
CA TRP A 148 -16.60 17.51 17.04
C TRP A 148 -17.08 18.95 16.82
N LYS A 149 -16.73 19.88 17.71
CA LYS A 149 -16.94 21.32 17.56
C LYS A 149 -16.08 21.94 16.44
N SER A 150 -14.95 21.33 16.07
CA SER A 150 -14.05 21.88 15.04
C SER A 150 -14.48 21.49 13.62
N PHE A 151 -15.00 20.28 13.43
CA PHE A 151 -15.40 19.78 12.11
C PHE A 151 -16.68 20.45 11.59
N PHE A 152 -17.64 20.74 12.49
CA PHE A 152 -18.86 21.47 12.13
C PHE A 152 -18.62 22.96 11.81
N LEU A 153 -17.53 23.56 12.31
CA LEU A 153 -17.14 24.93 11.94
C LEU A 153 -16.43 25.01 10.59
N GLN A 154 -15.84 23.91 10.11
CA GLN A 154 -15.16 23.88 8.81
C GLN A 154 -16.10 23.60 7.64
N LEU A 155 -17.23 22.92 7.89
CA LEU A 155 -18.24 22.65 6.87
C LEU A 155 -19.03 23.91 6.43
N LEU A 156 -18.99 24.99 7.22
CA LEU A 156 -19.54 26.30 6.85
C LEU A 156 -18.52 27.23 6.14
N GLY A 157 -17.27 26.79 5.95
CA GLY A 157 -16.19 27.60 5.34
C GLY A 157 -15.89 27.29 3.87
N MET A 158 -16.56 26.32 3.26
CA MET A 158 -16.29 25.89 1.88
C MET A 158 -17.48 26.18 0.96
N THR A 159 -17.83 27.46 0.83
CA THR A 159 -18.64 27.96 -0.29
C THR A 159 -17.88 29.06 -1.01
N ASN A 160 -16.68 28.77 -1.52
CA ASN A 160 -15.98 29.53 -2.55
C ASN A 160 -15.06 28.54 -3.27
N GLU A 161 -14.75 28.78 -4.55
CA GLU A 161 -14.06 27.88 -5.49
C GLU A 161 -15.00 26.92 -6.25
N ALA A 162 -16.06 27.47 -6.83
CA ALA A 162 -16.58 26.96 -8.09
C ALA A 162 -15.91 27.74 -9.23
N GLU A 163 -14.74 27.29 -9.67
CA GLU A 163 -14.25 27.61 -11.01
C GLU A 163 -14.04 26.29 -11.75
N MET A 164 -15.11 25.85 -12.42
CA MET A 164 -15.02 24.85 -13.46
C MET A 164 -14.27 25.47 -14.64
N LEU A 165 -13.00 25.12 -14.83
CA LEU A 165 -12.37 25.24 -16.13
C LEU A 165 -12.90 24.11 -17.02
N ILE A 166 -13.98 24.42 -17.73
CA ILE A 166 -14.36 23.69 -18.95
C ILE A 166 -13.47 24.26 -20.05
N THR A 167 -12.64 23.41 -20.63
CA THR A 167 -11.80 23.76 -21.78
C THR A 167 -12.64 23.65 -23.05
N GLU A 168 -12.73 24.75 -23.81
CA GLU A 168 -12.78 24.73 -25.27
C GLU A 168 -11.48 25.37 -25.78
#